data_AF-A0AAV5RKU6-F1
#
_entry.id   AF-A0AAV5RKU6-F1
#
_cell.length_a   1.000
_cell.length_b   1.000
_cell.length_c   1.000
_cell.angle_alpha   90.00
_cell.angle_beta   90.00
_cell.angle_gamma   90.00
#
_symmetry.space_group_name_H-M   'P 1'
#
loop_
_entity.id
_entity.type
_entity.pdbx_description
1 polymer ?
#
loop_
_entity_poly.entity_id
_entity_poly.type
_entity_poly.pdbx_seq_one_letter_code
_entity_poly.pdbx_strand_id
1 'polypeptide(L)'
;MSNNDVRLQSLVSQVDDATARFLMNELKLVKLASNKDKSLATVAAETTEIESSTSGIVRAVEDLLVISRRLKEAWVLGQRKPNEAVNSDDLERSRQTTQDIISQLSSINEWL
;
A
#
# COMPACT_ATOMS: atom_id res chain seq x y z
N MET A 1 -12.45 -16.18 13.47
CA MET A 1 -11.87 -15.56 12.26
C MET A 1 -10.48 -15.07 12.62
N SER A 2 -9.48 -15.37 11.81
CA SER A 2 -8.11 -14.87 12.04
C SER A 2 -8.09 -13.36 11.84
N ASN A 3 -7.22 -12.65 12.57
CA ASN A 3 -7.05 -11.19 12.43
C ASN A 3 -6.67 -10.78 10.99
N ASN A 4 -6.00 -11.68 10.27
CA ASN A 4 -5.72 -11.52 8.83
C ASN A 4 -6.98 -11.59 7.96
N ASP A 5 -7.94 -12.46 8.28
CA ASP A 5 -9.17 -12.60 7.49
C ASP A 5 -10.01 -11.32 7.56
N VAL A 6 -10.08 -10.70 8.75
CA VAL A 6 -10.77 -9.42 8.98
C VAL A 6 -10.12 -8.30 8.17
N ARG A 7 -8.78 -8.26 8.14
CA ARG A 7 -8.03 -7.26 7.37
C ARG A 7 -8.21 -7.44 5.87
N LEU A 8 -8.23 -8.69 5.38
CA LEU A 8 -8.48 -9.00 3.97
C LEU A 8 -9.90 -8.60 3.57
N GLN A 9 -10.91 -8.93 4.39
CA GLN A 9 -12.29 -8.52 4.15
C GLN A 9 -12.46 -7.00 4.12
N SER A 10 -11.83 -6.29 5.05
CA SER A 10 -11.85 -4.82 5.06
C SER A 10 -11.22 -4.23 3.81
N LEU A 11 -10.16 -4.84 3.29
CA LEU A 11 -9.48 -4.37 2.08
C LEU A 11 -10.34 -4.62 0.83
N VAL A 12 -10.96 -5.80 0.72
CA VAL A 12 -11.90 -6.12 -0.36
C VAL A 12 -13.07 -5.13 -0.36
N SER A 13 -13.68 -4.89 0.81
CA SER A 13 -14.75 -3.90 0.94
C SER A 13 -14.33 -2.51 0.47
N GLN A 14 -13.12 -2.06 0.81
CA GLN A 14 -12.59 -0.77 0.35
C GLN A 14 -12.43 -0.70 -1.18
N VAL A 15 -11.98 -1.79 -1.81
CA VAL A 15 -11.88 -1.89 -3.27
C VAL A 15 -13.26 -1.84 -3.91
N ASP A 16 -14.22 -2.60 -3.38
CA ASP A 16 -15.59 -2.63 -3.88
C ASP A 16 -16.26 -1.26 -3.78
N ASP A 17 -16.10 -0.57 -2.63
CA ASP A 17 -16.64 0.77 -2.42
C ASP A 17 -16.04 1.82 -3.36
N ALA A 18 -14.72 1.76 -3.59
CA ALA A 18 -14.06 2.67 -4.53
C ALA A 18 -14.50 2.39 -5.98
N THR A 19 -14.62 1.11 -6.36
CA THR A 19 -15.07 0.69 -7.69
C THR A 19 -16.53 1.06 -7.94
N ALA A 20 -17.40 0.85 -6.94
CA ALA A 20 -18.81 1.25 -7.02
C ALA A 20 -18.96 2.76 -7.19
N ARG A 21 -18.17 3.57 -6.46
CA ARG A 21 -18.15 5.03 -6.62
C ARG A 21 -17.65 5.46 -8.00
N PHE A 22 -16.64 4.78 -8.54
CA PHE A 22 -16.17 5.03 -9.90
C PHE A 22 -17.27 4.78 -10.93
N LEU A 23 -17.86 3.57 -10.93
CA LEU A 23 -18.91 3.17 -11.88
C LEU A 23 -20.16 4.05 -11.76
N MET A 24 -20.56 4.42 -10.54
CA MET A 24 -21.72 5.28 -10.31
C MET A 24 -21.53 6.66 -10.94
N ASN A 25 -20.35 7.27 -10.80
CA ASN A 25 -20.09 8.59 -11.36
C ASN A 25 -19.89 8.55 -12.88
N GLU A 26 -19.30 7.48 -13.42
CA GLU A 26 -19.22 7.26 -14.86
C GLU A 26 -20.61 7.14 -15.49
N LEU A 27 -21.49 6.33 -14.89
CA LEU A 27 -22.87 6.18 -15.36
C LEU A 27 -23.67 7.49 -15.31
N LYS A 28 -23.41 8.35 -14.31
CA LYS A 28 -24.01 9.70 -14.24
C LYS A 28 -23.58 10.54 -15.43
N LEU A 29 -22.29 10.56 -15.78
CA LEU A 29 -21.79 11.32 -16.93
C LEU A 29 -22.41 10.82 -18.24
N VAL A 30 -22.52 9.50 -18.42
CA VAL A 30 -23.17 8.91 -19.61
C VAL A 30 -24.63 9.34 -19.72
N LYS A 31 -25.36 9.39 -18.59
CA LYS A 31 -26.76 9.87 -18.55
C LYS A 31 -26.88 11.36 -18.91
N LEU A 32 -25.92 12.17 -18.47
CA LEU A 32 -25.91 13.62 -18.69
C LEU A 32 -25.49 14.01 -20.12
N ALA A 33 -24.78 13.14 -20.83
CA ALA A 33 -24.26 13.42 -22.18
C ALA A 33 -25.33 13.68 -23.27
N SER A 34 -26.58 13.24 -23.06
CA SER A 34 -27.67 13.47 -24.01
C SER A 34 -28.23 14.88 -23.87
N ASN A 35 -28.01 15.79 -24.83
CA ASN A 35 -28.36 17.21 -24.73
C ASN A 35 -29.55 17.68 -25.58
N LYS A 36 -30.46 16.77 -25.96
CA LYS A 36 -31.58 17.15 -26.82
C LYS A 36 -32.68 17.87 -26.01
N ASP A 37 -33.10 19.03 -26.50
CA ASP A 37 -34.27 19.80 -26.03
C ASP A 37 -34.24 20.26 -24.55
N LYS A 38 -33.04 20.45 -23.98
CA LYS A 38 -32.86 20.92 -22.59
C LYS A 38 -32.95 22.44 -22.47
N SER A 39 -33.54 22.91 -21.37
CA SER A 39 -33.54 24.34 -21.03
C SER A 39 -32.15 24.80 -20.57
N LEU A 40 -31.84 26.10 -20.71
CA LEU A 40 -30.58 26.68 -20.24
C LEU A 40 -30.34 26.44 -18.73
N ALA A 41 -31.40 26.54 -17.92
CA ALA A 41 -31.32 26.27 -16.49
C ALA A 41 -30.97 24.81 -16.19
N THR A 42 -31.51 23.87 -16.98
CA THR A 42 -31.17 22.44 -16.91
C THR A 42 -29.70 22.22 -17.24
N VAL A 43 -29.20 22.78 -18.35
CA VAL A 43 -27.80 22.63 -18.76
C VAL A 43 -26.84 23.18 -17.71
N ALA A 44 -27.18 24.29 -17.03
CA ALA A 44 -26.35 24.85 -15.97
C ALA A 44 -26.26 23.91 -14.74
N ALA A 45 -27.38 23.30 -14.33
CA ALA A 45 -27.40 22.32 -13.25
C ALA A 45 -26.56 21.08 -13.62
N GLU A 46 -26.75 20.57 -14.84
CA GLU A 46 -26.01 19.40 -15.33
C GLU A 46 -24.50 19.65 -15.46
N THR A 47 -24.09 20.87 -15.81
CA THR A 47 -22.67 21.25 -15.82
C THR A 47 -22.05 21.09 -14.44
N THR A 48 -22.76 21.51 -13.39
CA THR A 48 -22.32 21.33 -12.00
C THR A 48 -22.27 19.85 -11.61
N GLU A 49 -23.25 19.05 -12.07
CA GLU A 49 -23.24 17.60 -11.84
C GLU A 49 -22.11 16.88 -12.58
N ILE A 50 -21.74 17.33 -13.78
CA ILE A 50 -20.61 16.83 -14.56
C ILE A 50 -19.30 17.12 -13.82
N GLU A 51 -19.11 18.34 -13.35
CA GLU A 51 -17.92 18.71 -12.56
C GLU A 51 -17.81 17.87 -11.28
N SER A 52 -18.92 17.74 -10.54
CA SER A 52 -18.97 16.92 -9.33
C SER A 52 -18.70 15.44 -9.62
N SER A 53 -19.27 14.88 -10.69
CA SER A 53 -19.09 13.47 -11.04
C SER A 53 -17.66 13.19 -11.49
N THR A 54 -17.06 14.11 -12.25
CA THR A 54 -15.66 14.02 -12.69
C THR A 54 -14.71 14.07 -11.49
N SER A 55 -14.93 14.99 -10.55
CA SER A 55 -14.17 15.03 -9.29
C SER A 55 -14.34 13.74 -8.47
N GLY A 56 -15.56 13.18 -8.45
CA GLY A 56 -15.86 11.91 -7.81
C GLY A 56 -15.10 10.72 -8.41
N ILE A 57 -14.94 10.69 -9.74
CA ILE A 57 -14.13 9.67 -10.44
C ILE A 57 -12.66 9.77 -10.03
N VAL A 58 -12.08 10.98 -10.03
CA VAL A 58 -10.68 11.20 -9.65
C VAL A 58 -10.43 10.68 -8.23
N ARG A 59 -11.29 11.05 -7.26
CA ARG A 59 -11.17 10.58 -5.87
C ARG A 59 -11.29 9.05 -5.75
N ALA A 60 -12.20 8.43 -6.50
CA ALA A 60 -12.34 6.98 -6.49
C ALA A 60 -11.07 6.27 -7.01
N VAL A 61 -10.42 6.83 -8.02
CA VAL A 61 -9.14 6.32 -8.55
C VAL A 61 -8.00 6.56 -7.56
N GLU A 62 -7.94 7.73 -6.91
CA GLU A 62 -6.96 8.02 -5.86
C GLU A 62 -7.08 7.02 -4.69
N ASP A 63 -8.30 6.70 -4.27
CA ASP A 63 -8.56 5.67 -3.24
C ASP A 63 -8.01 4.30 -3.67
N LEU A 64 -8.25 3.88 -4.92
CA LEU A 64 -7.72 2.64 -5.46
C LEU A 64 -6.18 2.64 -5.51
N LEU A 65 -5.56 3.77 -5.84
CA LEU A 65 -4.11 3.91 -5.83
C LEU A 65 -3.54 3.80 -4.41
N VAL A 66 -4.19 4.41 -3.42
CA VAL A 66 -3.83 4.28 -2.00
C VAL A 66 -3.93 2.82 -1.54
N ILE A 67 -5.00 2.11 -1.90
CA ILE A 67 -5.16 0.69 -1.59
C ILE A 67 -4.04 -0.14 -2.24
N SER A 68 -3.74 0.11 -3.52
CA SER A 68 -2.66 -0.59 -4.23
C SER A 68 -1.29 -0.36 -3.58
N ARG A 69 -1.05 0.86 -3.08
CA ARG A 69 0.18 1.19 -2.34
C ARG A 69 0.24 0.40 -1.04
N ARG A 70 -0.84 0.38 -0.24
CA ARG A 70 -0.90 -0.39 1.01
C ARG A 70 -0.68 -1.88 0.80
N LEU A 71 -1.22 -2.44 -0.30
CA LEU A 71 -0.97 -3.83 -0.71
C LEU A 71 0.49 -4.10 -1.01
N LYS A 72 1.11 -3.23 -1.82
CA LYS A 72 2.54 -3.33 -2.15
C LYS A 72 3.41 -3.20 -0.89
N GLU A 73 3.11 -2.24 -0.02
CA GLU A 73 3.81 -2.07 1.26
C GLU A 73 3.65 -3.30 2.15
N ALA A 74 2.45 -3.85 2.28
CA ALA A 74 2.20 -5.07 3.05
C ALA A 74 2.95 -6.28 2.46
N TRP A 75 3.04 -6.39 1.14
CA TRP A 75 3.78 -7.46 0.47
C TRP A 75 5.29 -7.32 0.70
N VAL A 76 5.86 -6.14 0.49
CA VAL A 76 7.30 -5.87 0.70
C VAL A 76 7.69 -6.08 2.17
N LEU A 77 6.89 -5.57 3.11
CA LEU A 77 7.16 -5.70 4.54
C LEU A 77 6.89 -7.13 5.06
N GLY A 78 5.92 -7.83 4.48
CA GLY A 78 5.62 -9.24 4.79
C GLY A 78 6.71 -10.21 4.31
N GLN A 79 7.60 -9.78 3.42
CA GLN A 79 8.77 -10.56 3.00
C GLN A 79 9.98 -10.44 3.94
N ARG A 80 9.90 -9.64 5.01
CA ARG A 80 10.83 -9.85 6.13
C ARG A 80 10.48 -11.19 6.77
N LYS A 81 11.11 -12.26 6.27
CA LYS A 81 11.45 -13.40 7.12
C LYS A 81 12.00 -12.77 8.41
N PRO A 82 11.54 -13.20 9.61
CA PRO A 82 12.37 -12.98 10.79
C PRO A 82 13.74 -13.45 10.34
N ASN A 83 14.76 -12.58 10.45
CA ASN A 83 16.15 -12.91 10.16
C ASN A 83 16.31 -14.39 10.43
N GLU A 84 16.72 -15.16 9.41
CA GLU A 84 17.30 -16.49 9.61
C GLU A 84 18.01 -16.40 10.95
N ALA A 85 17.46 -17.10 11.96
CA ALA A 85 17.87 -16.94 13.34
C ALA A 85 19.38 -16.91 13.28
N VAL A 86 19.99 -15.75 13.56
CA VAL A 86 21.44 -15.61 13.37
C VAL A 86 22.00 -16.79 14.12
N ASN A 87 22.53 -17.76 13.37
CA ASN A 87 22.67 -19.11 13.90
C ASN A 87 23.53 -18.92 15.14
N SER A 88 23.08 -19.38 16.30
CA SER A 88 23.81 -19.12 17.55
C SER A 88 25.29 -19.51 17.39
N ASP A 89 25.52 -20.54 16.57
CA ASP A 89 26.80 -21.06 16.15
C ASP A 89 27.63 -20.08 15.31
N ASP A 90 27.01 -19.27 14.44
CA ASP A 90 27.70 -18.26 13.63
C ASP A 90 28.06 -17.02 14.47
N LEU A 91 27.23 -16.65 15.45
CA LEU A 91 27.57 -15.61 16.44
C LEU A 91 28.70 -16.08 17.36
N GLU A 92 28.67 -17.35 17.79
CA GLU A 92 29.69 -17.91 18.67
C GLU A 92 31.03 -18.08 17.95
N ARG A 93 31.02 -18.50 16.68
CA ARG A 93 32.23 -18.52 15.84
C ARG A 93 32.81 -17.12 15.63
N SER A 94 31.96 -16.12 15.39
CA SER A 94 32.41 -14.73 15.25
C SER A 94 33.02 -14.19 16.55
N ARG A 95 32.44 -14.53 17.71
CA ARG A 95 33.00 -14.21 19.03
C ARG A 95 34.34 -14.89 19.27
N GLN A 96 34.44 -16.20 18.99
CA GLN A 96 35.68 -16.95 19.17
C GLN A 96 36.81 -16.39 18.30
N THR A 97 36.52 -16.12 17.02
CA THR A 97 37.49 -15.51 16.10
C THR A 97 37.99 -14.16 16.61
N THR A 98 37.10 -13.35 17.20
CA THR A 98 37.47 -12.05 17.75
C THR A 98 38.34 -12.19 19.00
N GLN A 99 38.04 -13.16 19.88
CA GLN A 99 38.89 -13.42 21.06
C GLN A 99 40.26 -13.98 20.68
N ASP A 100 40.33 -14.86 19.68
CA ASP A 100 41.58 -15.42 19.19
C ASP A 100 42.48 -14.31 18.63
N ILE A 101 41.93 -13.39 17.82
CA ILE A 101 42.68 -12.22 17.31
C ILE A 101 43.17 -11.33 18.46
N ILE A 102 42.34 -11.08 19.47
CA ILE A 102 42.74 -10.26 20.63
C ILE A 102 43.90 -10.92 21.40
N SER A 103 43.85 -12.25 21.59
CA SER A 103 44.91 -13.00 22.27
C SER A 103 46.23 -13.03 21.48
N GLN A 104 46.15 -13.07 20.15
CA GLN A 104 47.31 -12.99 19.28
C GLN A 104 47.95 -11.60 19.35
N LEU A 105 47.13 -10.54 19.34
CA LEU A 105 47.61 -9.16 19.48
C LEU A 105 48.23 -8.90 20.86
N SER A 106 47.65 -9.43 21.94
CA SER A 106 48.24 -9.29 23.28
C SER A 106 49.56 -10.03 23.39
N SER A 107 49.66 -11.23 22.80
CA SER A 107 50.92 -11.99 22.77
C SER A 107 52.00 -11.22 22.00
N ILE A 108 51.68 -10.61 20.85
CA ILE A 108 52.65 -9.79 20.10
C ILE A 108 53.14 -8.60 20.93
N ASN A 109 52.27 -7.98 21.72
CA ASN A 109 52.61 -6.83 22.55
C ASN A 109 53.36 -7.19 23.84
N GLU A 110 53.45 -8.47 24.21
CA GLU A 110 54.32 -8.95 25.31
C GLU A 110 55.77 -9.22 24.86
N TRP A 111 56.01 -9.33 23.54
CA TRP A 111 57.35 -9.55 22.96
C TRP A 111 58.01 -8.26 22.41
N LEU A 112 57.34 -7.10 22.55
CA LEU A 112 57.85 -5.76 22.22
C LEU A 112 58.04 -4.94 23.49
#